data_AF-A0A849GWX8-F1
#
_entry.id   AF-A0A849GWX8-F1
#
_cell.length_a   1.000
_cell.length_b   1.000
_cell.length_c   1.000
_cell.angle_alpha   90.00
_cell.angle_beta   90.00
_cell.angle_gamma   90.00
#
_symmetry.space_group_name_H-M   'P 1'
#
loop_
_entity.id
_entity.type
_entity.pdbx_description
1 polymer ?
#
loop_
_entity_poly.entity_id
_entity_poly.type
_entity_poly.pdbx_seq_one_letter_code
_entity_poly.pdbx_strand_id
1 'polypeptide(L)'
;HHLPQESVPEFLEKLKGLIKPGGLLILKDVADRPLVKMWFTLILDRLMVGMSEPIRYWPPAELIELLRSLGFDVKRHTMNDILPYPHMLYVCTAPE
;
A
#
# COMPACT_ATOMS: atom_id res chain seq x y z
N HIS A 1 -4.57 2.07 -0.81
CA HIS A 1 -4.97 3.50 -0.95
C HIS A 1 -6.46 3.82 -0.77
N HIS A 2 -7.43 2.93 -1.03
CA HIS A 2 -8.89 3.18 -0.87
C HIS A 2 -9.47 2.83 0.51
N LEU A 3 -8.72 3.06 1.58
CA LEU A 3 -9.22 2.86 2.94
C LEU A 3 -9.16 4.19 3.68
N PRO A 4 -10.12 4.47 4.58
CA PRO A 4 -9.95 5.53 5.58
C PRO A 4 -8.58 5.38 6.25
N GLN A 5 -7.82 6.47 6.35
CA GLN A 5 -6.43 6.40 6.81
C GLN A 5 -6.33 5.80 8.21
N GLU A 6 -7.28 6.15 9.07
CA GLU A 6 -7.41 5.70 10.45
C GLU A 6 -7.69 4.20 10.58
N SER A 7 -8.27 3.55 9.56
CA SER A 7 -8.57 2.11 9.61
C SER A 7 -7.43 1.24 9.12
N VAL A 8 -6.42 1.81 8.45
CA VAL A 8 -5.30 1.05 7.87
C VAL A 8 -4.50 0.30 8.93
N PRO A 9 -4.10 0.88 10.09
CA PRO A 9 -3.36 0.13 11.10
C PRO A 9 -4.12 -1.10 11.61
N GLU A 10 -5.39 -0.93 11.98
CA GLU A 10 -6.24 -2.04 12.47
C GLU A 10 -6.44 -3.10 11.37
N PHE A 11 -6.64 -2.68 10.12
CA PHE A 11 -6.77 -3.59 8.99
C PHE A 11 -5.50 -4.44 8.78
N LEU A 12 -4.32 -3.83 8.82
CA LEU A 12 -3.05 -4.55 8.67
C LEU A 12 -2.78 -5.49 9.85
N GLU A 13 -3.17 -5.11 11.07
CA GLU A 13 -3.06 -5.97 12.25
C GLU A 13 -3.95 -7.22 12.11
N LYS A 14 -5.21 -7.04 11.66
CA LYS A 14 -6.11 -8.17 11.35
C LYS A 14 -5.52 -9.08 10.29
N LEU A 15 -4.95 -8.53 9.21
CA LEU A 15 -4.29 -9.33 8.18
C LEU A 15 -3.11 -10.12 8.73
N LYS A 16 -2.27 -9.50 9.57
CA LYS A 16 -1.16 -10.21 10.25
C LYS A 16 -1.67 -11.41 11.06
N GLY A 17 -2.76 -11.25 11.80
CA GLY A 17 -3.35 -12.34 12.60
C GLY A 17 -3.83 -13.54 11.77
N LEU A 18 -4.02 -13.38 10.46
CA LEU A 18 -4.43 -14.47 9.54
C LEU A 18 -3.24 -15.17 8.88
N ILE A 19 -2.03 -14.62 9.00
CA ILE A 19 -0.84 -15.13 8.34
C ILE A 19 -0.10 -16.05 9.31
N LYS A 20 0.23 -17.25 8.84
CA LYS A 20 1.04 -18.20 9.62
C LYS A 20 2.42 -17.61 9.92
N PRO A 21 3.08 -18.02 11.02
CA PRO A 21 4.47 -17.69 11.26
C PRO A 21 5.37 -17.95 10.04
N GLY A 22 6.27 -17.02 9.74
CA GLY A 22 7.12 -17.05 8.54
C GLY A 22 6.39 -16.92 7.19
N GLY A 23 5.06 -16.74 7.21
CA GLY A 23 4.24 -16.57 6.02
C GLY A 23 4.45 -15.22 5.32
N LEU A 24 3.95 -15.10 4.09
CA LEU A 24 4.11 -13.90 3.28
C LEU A 24 2.80 -13.12 3.13
N LEU A 25 2.86 -11.81 3.37
CA LEU A 25 1.90 -10.81 2.89
C LEU A 25 2.50 -10.11 1.67
N ILE A 26 1.81 -10.22 0.53
CA ILE A 26 2.16 -9.49 -0.69
C ILE A 26 1.17 -8.34 -0.83
N LEU A 27 1.65 -7.11 -0.66
CA LEU A 27 0.83 -5.91 -0.76
C LEU A 27 1.21 -5.13 -2.02
N LYS A 28 0.26 -4.94 -2.93
CA LYS A 28 0.42 -4.07 -4.10
C LYS A 28 -0.35 -2.79 -3.85
N ASP A 29 0.32 -1.64 -3.97
CA ASP A 29 -0.31 -0.33 -3.81
C ASP A 29 0.23 0.69 -4.83
N VAL A 30 -0.31 1.90 -4.78
CA VAL A 30 0.13 3.06 -5.54
C VAL A 30 0.83 4.03 -4.57
N ALA A 31 2.07 4.39 -4.88
CA ALA A 31 2.85 5.34 -4.09
C ALA A 31 2.42 6.79 -4.32
N ASP A 32 2.75 7.67 -3.38
CA ASP A 32 2.54 9.12 -3.47
C ASP A 32 3.40 9.80 -4.55
N ARG A 33 4.39 9.08 -5.12
CA ARG A 33 5.40 9.64 -6.03
C ARG A 33 5.77 8.67 -7.16
N PRO A 34 6.22 9.21 -8.32
CA PRO A 34 6.36 10.63 -8.64
C PRO A 34 5.01 11.35 -8.83
N LEU A 35 4.95 12.65 -8.52
CA LEU A 35 3.70 13.42 -8.44
C LEU A 35 2.88 13.38 -9.74
N VAL A 36 3.53 13.45 -10.91
CA VAL A 36 2.83 13.40 -12.21
C VAL A 36 2.05 12.10 -12.38
N LYS A 37 2.68 10.97 -12.02
CA LYS A 37 2.05 9.64 -12.06
C LYS A 37 0.93 9.54 -11.03
N MET A 38 1.14 10.09 -9.84
CA MET A 38 0.13 10.11 -8.77
C MET A 38 -1.12 10.91 -9.19
N TRP A 39 -0.95 12.10 -9.79
CA TRP A 39 -2.08 12.91 -10.27
C TRP A 39 -2.86 12.23 -11.38
N PHE A 40 -2.17 11.54 -12.31
CA PHE A 40 -2.84 10.72 -13.31
C PHE A 40 -3.70 9.64 -12.66
N THR A 41 -3.15 8.89 -11.70
CA THR A 41 -3.91 7.87 -10.96
C THR A 41 -5.08 8.48 -10.20
N LEU A 42 -4.90 9.64 -9.55
CA LEU A 42 -5.97 10.30 -8.80
C LEU A 42 -7.16 10.67 -9.67
N ILE A 43 -6.90 11.22 -10.87
CA ILE A 43 -7.97 11.55 -11.81
C ILE A 43 -8.71 10.28 -12.21
N LEU A 44 -7.98 9.21 -12.55
CA LEU A 44 -8.58 7.94 -12.92
C LEU A 44 -9.42 7.36 -11.76
N ASP A 45 -8.85 7.27 -10.56
CA ASP A 45 -9.55 6.75 -9.39
C ASP A 45 -10.84 7.55 -9.13
N ARG A 46 -10.79 8.89 -9.16
CA ARG A 46 -11.98 9.74 -8.97
C ARG A 46 -13.05 9.52 -10.03
N LEU A 47 -12.67 9.19 -11.26
CA LEU A 47 -13.62 8.80 -12.31
C LEU A 47 -14.24 7.42 -12.05
N MET A 48 -13.50 6.50 -11.45
CA MET A 48 -13.93 5.12 -11.22
C MET A 48 -14.77 4.96 -9.94
N VAL A 49 -14.37 5.59 -8.83
CA VAL A 49 -14.99 5.41 -7.50
C VAL A 49 -15.72 6.64 -6.99
N GLY A 50 -15.63 7.77 -7.71
CA GLY A 50 -16.28 9.01 -7.34
C GLY A 50 -15.52 9.86 -6.32
N MET A 51 -16.16 10.98 -5.92
CA MET A 51 -15.53 12.02 -5.08
C MET A 51 -15.63 11.73 -3.58
N SER A 52 -16.55 10.88 -3.15
CA SER A 52 -16.77 10.56 -1.74
C SER A 52 -15.83 9.48 -1.21
N GLU A 53 -15.23 8.67 -2.08
CA GLU A 53 -14.35 7.57 -1.65
C GLU A 53 -13.07 8.13 -0.98
N PRO A 54 -12.65 7.60 0.18
CA PRO A 54 -11.38 7.96 0.78
C PRO A 54 -10.24 7.47 -0.13
N ILE A 55 -9.33 8.38 -0.49
CA ILE A 55 -8.14 8.04 -1.27
C ILE A 55 -6.93 8.64 -0.58
N ARG A 56 -6.00 7.77 -0.19
CA ARG A 56 -4.67 8.16 0.28
C ARG A 56 -3.61 7.29 -0.39
N TYR A 57 -2.76 7.91 -1.18
CA TYR A 57 -1.52 7.29 -1.64
C TYR A 57 -0.47 7.41 -0.54
N TRP A 58 0.04 6.28 -0.07
CA TRP A 58 0.99 6.26 1.03
C TRP A 58 2.41 6.52 0.53
N PRO A 59 3.19 7.39 1.18
CA PRO A 59 4.62 7.43 0.99
C PRO A 59 5.21 6.05 1.31
N PRO A 60 6.05 5.48 0.44
CA PRO A 60 6.61 4.15 0.66
C PRO A 60 7.32 3.99 2.00
N ALA A 61 8.03 5.02 2.46
CA ALA A 61 8.69 5.01 3.75
C ALA A 61 7.70 4.87 4.91
N GLU A 62 6.59 5.63 4.89
CA GLU A 62 5.57 5.56 5.94
C GLU A 62 4.88 4.20 5.99
N LEU A 63 4.53 3.63 4.83
CA LEU A 63 3.89 2.32 4.78
C LEU A 63 4.84 1.20 5.23
N ILE A 64 6.13 1.30 4.86
CA ILE A 64 7.16 0.35 5.33
C ILE A 64 7.32 0.43 6.84
N GLU A 65 7.39 1.62 7.42
CA GLU A 65 7.51 1.78 8.87
C GLU A 65 6.27 1.23 9.61
N LEU A 66 5.07 1.45 9.08
CA LEU A 66 3.85 0.86 9.63
C LEU A 66 3.85 -0.68 9.56
N LEU A 67 4.29 -1.26 8.45
CA LEU A 67 4.40 -2.72 8.31
C LEU A 67 5.47 -3.28 9.25
N ARG A 68 6.60 -2.60 9.40
CA ARG A 68 7.67 -2.98 10.33
C ARG A 68 7.27 -2.85 11.79
N SER A 69 6.47 -1.85 12.15
CA SER A 69 5.96 -1.71 13.53
C SER A 69 5.04 -2.87 13.91
N LEU A 70 4.43 -3.53 12.92
CA LEU A 70 3.68 -4.77 13.10
C LEU A 70 4.58 -6.02 13.13
N GLY A 71 5.90 -5.88 13.03
CA GLY A 71 6.87 -6.97 13.12
C GLY A 71 7.14 -7.72 11.81
N PHE A 72 6.69 -7.20 10.67
CA PHE A 72 7.06 -7.76 9.37
C PHE A 72 8.50 -7.40 8.98
N ASP A 73 9.21 -8.34 8.36
CA ASP A 73 10.37 -8.01 7.52
C ASP A 73 9.87 -7.58 6.13
N VAL A 74 10.21 -6.36 5.69
CA VAL A 74 9.60 -5.74 4.52
C VAL A 74 10.63 -5.47 3.43
N LYS A 75 10.39 -6.05 2.26
CA LYS A 75 11.11 -5.75 1.02
C LYS A 75 10.20 -4.99 0.07
N ARG A 76 10.70 -3.89 -0.49
CA ARG A 76 9.97 -3.09 -1.48
C ARG A 76 10.48 -3.38 -2.90
N HIS A 77 9.57 -3.33 -3.86
CA HIS A 77 9.87 -3.45 -5.28
C HIS A 77 9.02 -2.44 -6.07
N THR A 78 9.68 -1.57 -6.84
CA THR A 78 9.00 -0.65 -7.75
C THR A 78 8.65 -1.40 -9.04
N MET A 79 7.40 -1.27 -9.49
CA MET A 79 6.95 -1.87 -10.74
C MET A 79 7.09 -0.82 -11.86
N ASN A 80 7.75 -1.21 -12.95
CA ASN A 80 7.83 -0.40 -14.15
C ASN A 80 6.69 -0.80 -15.09
N ASP A 81 5.66 0.03 -15.16
CA ASP A 81 4.49 -0.19 -16.01
C ASP A 81 4.55 0.66 -17.28
N ILE A 82 3.87 0.20 -18.34
CA ILE A 82 3.66 0.94 -19.59
C ILE A 82 2.81 2.20 -19.32
N LEU A 83 1.79 2.05 -18.49
CA LEU A 83 0.95 3.16 -18.05
C LEU A 83 1.59 3.88 -16.87
N PRO A 84 1.35 5.19 -16.69
CA PRO A 84 2.09 6.03 -15.75
C PRO A 84 1.61 5.84 -14.29
N TYR A 85 1.47 4.60 -13.84
CA TYR A 85 1.14 4.30 -12.46
C TYR A 85 2.41 4.27 -11.59
N PRO A 86 2.40 4.88 -10.40
CA PRO A 86 3.48 4.73 -9.42
C PRO A 86 3.28 3.45 -8.60
N HIS A 87 3.19 2.30 -9.26
CA HIS A 87 2.95 1.03 -8.57
C HIS A 87 4.14 0.57 -7.73
N MET A 88 3.82 0.07 -6.54
CA MET A 88 4.78 -0.51 -5.63
C MET A 88 4.25 -1.83 -5.07
N LEU A 89 5.17 -2.79 -4.98
CA LEU A 89 4.96 -4.06 -4.33
C LEU A 89 5.76 -4.10 -3.03
N TYR A 90 5.14 -4.57 -1.97
CA TYR A 90 5.77 -4.84 -0.69
C TYR A 90 5.62 -6.34 -0.41
N VAL A 91 6.75 -6.99 -0.18
CA VAL A 91 6.82 -8.39 0.23
C VAL A 91 7.18 -8.40 1.70
N CYS A 92 6.22 -8.81 2.52
CA CYS A 92 6.29 -8.73 3.97
C CYS A 92 6.31 -10.15 4.55
N THR A 93 7.39 -10.52 5.23
CA THR A 93 7.51 -11.81 5.91
C THR A 93 7.04 -11.65 7.35
N ALA A 94 6.06 -12.44 7.76
CA ALA A 94 5.56 -12.48 9.13
C ALA A 94 6.63 -12.99 10.09
N PRO A 95 6.64 -12.54 11.35
CA PRO A 95 7.55 -13.08 12.36
C PRO A 95 7.31 -14.59 12.57
N GLU A 96 8.34 -15.29 13.04
CA GLU A 96 8.27 -16.68 13.52
C GLU A 96 7.40 -16.84 14.78
#